data_AF-A0A954RTN2-F1
#
_entry.id   AF-A0A954RTN2-F1
#
_cell.length_a   1.000
_cell.length_b   1.000
_cell.length_c   1.000
_cell.angle_alpha   90.00
_cell.angle_beta   90.00
_cell.angle_gamma   90.00
#
_symmetry.space_group_name_H-M   'P 1'
#
loop_
_entity.id
_entity.type
_entity.pdbx_description
1 polymer ?
#
loop_
_entity_poly.entity_id
_entity_poly.type
_entity_poly.pdbx_seq_one_letter_code
_entity_poly.pdbx_strand_id
1 'polypeptide(L)'
;MTDTLTQVVECIATTTRYPQHLLAAEADLERDLGIDSVKRVEIVIALGQRFGLDLQTEVRDPAISTIRDVAAWVDRHLQIETTKPIKQETSTSPLLTTGKSIQQSHADALPARPHLRVAPENRRARHDRVVFITGSGRGLGKSIACSLAARGDTVIVNSFHSRDEGERTVESITEHGGEAFHLWGSVANADHVDAMFSQIQERFGRLDALICNASDGRLGSFLDLSIDDWSRAFQTNISGHYQCALRAARLMHPIGGGAIITLSAVGAHHHVDGLGSQGVVKAAVESLTKYLAVELAAYGVRVNCVVGGPVYGE
;
A
#
# COMPACT_ATOMS: atom_id res chain seq x y z
N MET A 1 -5.78 22.89 26.17
CA MET A 1 -5.87 21.43 26.34
C MET A 1 -5.97 20.86 24.94
N THR A 2 -5.01 20.04 24.52
CA THR A 2 -5.00 19.45 23.18
C THR A 2 -6.12 18.42 23.09
N ASP A 3 -6.95 18.51 22.05
CA ASP A 3 -8.05 17.57 21.76
C ASP A 3 -7.55 16.11 21.78
N THR A 4 -8.36 15.19 22.34
CA THR A 4 -7.99 13.76 22.50
C THR A 4 -7.63 13.16 21.14
N LEU A 5 -8.38 13.51 20.10
CA LEU A 5 -8.11 13.07 18.73
C LEU A 5 -6.70 13.45 18.27
N THR A 6 -6.27 14.69 18.49
CA THR A 6 -4.92 15.14 18.12
C THR A 6 -3.84 14.36 18.85
N GLN A 7 -4.03 14.10 20.15
CA GLN A 7 -3.06 13.33 20.94
C GLN A 7 -3.00 11.86 20.52
N VAL A 8 -4.14 11.27 20.15
CA VAL A 8 -4.21 9.91 19.58
C VAL A 8 -3.50 9.85 18.24
N VAL A 9 -3.74 10.82 17.34
CA VAL A 9 -3.03 10.92 16.06
C VAL A 9 -1.52 11.02 16.26
N GLU A 10 -1.06 11.88 17.18
CA GLU A 10 0.38 12.00 17.50
C GLU A 10 0.96 10.70 18.07
N CYS A 11 0.21 9.99 18.91
CA CYS A 11 0.63 8.72 19.47
C CYS A 11 0.74 7.65 18.37
N ILE A 12 -0.28 7.50 17.53
CA ILE A 12 -0.26 6.58 16.38
C ILE A 12 0.88 6.93 15.44
N ALA A 13 1.08 8.20 15.11
CA ALA A 13 2.19 8.66 14.25
C ALA A 13 3.55 8.26 14.82
N THR A 14 3.73 8.41 16.13
CA THR A 14 4.99 8.09 16.80
C THR A 14 5.23 6.58 16.82
N THR A 15 4.22 5.79 17.18
CA THR A 15 4.31 4.33 17.29
C THR A 15 4.51 3.66 15.94
N THR A 16 3.76 4.09 14.92
CA THR A 16 3.79 3.50 13.56
C THR A 16 4.85 4.11 12.66
N ARG A 17 5.37 5.29 13.04
CA ARG A 17 6.24 6.15 12.24
C ARG A 17 5.58 6.67 10.96
N TYR A 18 4.25 6.58 10.86
CA TYR A 18 3.51 7.09 9.70
C TYR A 18 3.49 8.62 9.70
N PRO A 19 3.57 9.25 8.52
CA PRO A 19 3.51 10.71 8.45
C PRO A 19 2.10 11.18 8.85
N GLN A 20 2.04 12.23 9.68
CA GLN A 20 0.78 12.69 10.28
C GLN A 20 -0.30 13.08 9.25
N HIS A 21 0.09 13.58 8.08
CA HIS A 21 -0.86 13.99 7.04
C HIS A 21 -1.64 12.80 6.43
N LEU A 22 -1.20 11.55 6.63
CA LEU A 22 -1.92 10.35 6.20
C LEU A 22 -2.86 9.78 7.29
N LEU A 23 -2.81 10.33 8.51
CA LEU A 23 -3.59 9.86 9.65
C LEU A 23 -4.89 10.65 9.81
N ALA A 24 -5.75 10.57 8.80
CA ALA A 24 -7.07 11.18 8.86
C ALA A 24 -7.94 10.54 9.95
N ALA A 25 -8.83 11.32 10.58
CA ALA A 25 -9.67 10.82 11.67
C ALA A 25 -10.55 9.62 11.27
N GLU A 26 -11.02 9.60 10.02
CA GLU A 26 -11.85 8.51 9.48
C GLU A 26 -11.04 7.34 8.88
N ALA A 27 -9.69 7.42 8.89
CA ALA A 27 -8.86 6.39 8.31
C ALA A 27 -9.05 5.08 9.06
N ASP A 28 -9.37 4.02 8.32
CA ASP A 28 -9.46 2.66 8.86
C ASP A 28 -8.05 2.16 9.19
N LEU A 29 -7.88 1.69 10.43
CA LEU A 29 -6.60 1.24 10.96
C LEU A 29 -6.00 0.11 10.11
N GLU A 30 -6.80 -0.84 9.64
CA GLU A 30 -6.30 -1.95 8.84
C GLU A 30 -6.32 -1.63 7.35
N ARG A 31 -7.47 -1.19 6.83
CA ARG A 31 -7.68 -1.05 5.38
C ARG A 31 -6.88 0.11 4.80
N ASP A 32 -6.87 1.24 5.49
CA ASP A 32 -6.21 2.45 5.02
C ASP A 32 -4.78 2.53 5.54
N LEU A 33 -4.54 2.15 6.81
CA LEU A 33 -3.24 2.30 7.46
C LEU A 33 -2.44 1.01 7.59
N GLY A 34 -3.00 -0.16 7.24
CA GLY A 34 -2.25 -1.42 7.29
C GLY A 34 -1.82 -1.84 8.70
N ILE A 35 -2.43 -1.26 9.73
CA ILE A 35 -2.14 -1.54 11.14
C ILE A 35 -2.77 -2.88 11.49
N ASP A 36 -1.95 -3.93 11.40
CA ASP A 36 -2.32 -5.29 11.76
C ASP A 36 -2.58 -5.47 13.26
N SER A 37 -3.02 -6.67 13.65
CA SER A 37 -3.32 -7.00 15.05
C SER A 37 -2.12 -6.85 15.99
N VAL A 38 -0.89 -7.00 15.50
CA VAL A 38 0.32 -6.87 16.33
C VAL A 38 0.59 -5.40 16.59
N LYS A 39 0.57 -4.56 15.55
CA LYS A 39 0.82 -3.13 15.67
C LYS A 39 -0.28 -2.41 16.45
N ARG A 40 -1.52 -2.91 16.39
CA ARG A 40 -2.62 -2.43 17.26
C ARG A 40 -2.27 -2.57 18.75
N VAL A 41 -1.68 -3.68 19.18
CA VAL A 41 -1.29 -3.87 20.59
C VAL A 41 -0.24 -2.83 21.02
N GLU A 42 0.75 -2.55 20.17
CA GLU A 42 1.75 -1.52 20.45
C GLU A 42 1.13 -0.13 20.62
N ILE A 43 0.18 0.23 19.74
CA ILE A 43 -0.56 1.50 19.82
C ILE A 43 -1.32 1.60 21.15
N VAL A 44 -1.97 0.52 21.56
CA VAL A 44 -2.73 0.49 22.83
C VAL A 44 -1.83 0.68 24.03
N ILE A 45 -0.68 0.01 24.06
CA ILE A 45 0.30 0.17 25.14
C ILE A 45 0.80 1.63 25.18
N ALA A 46 1.11 2.21 24.02
CA ALA A 46 1.57 3.60 23.93
C ALA A 46 0.48 4.60 24.37
N LEU A 47 -0.78 4.38 23.99
CA LEU A 47 -1.92 5.17 24.44
C LEU A 47 -2.13 5.03 25.95
N GLY A 48 -2.08 3.81 26.49
CA GLY A 48 -2.19 3.56 27.93
C GLY A 48 -1.13 4.32 28.72
N GLN A 49 0.12 4.27 28.28
CA GLN A 49 1.21 5.04 28.90
C GLN A 49 1.00 6.56 28.78
N ARG A 50 0.51 7.04 27.64
CA ARG A 50 0.33 8.47 27.38
C ARG A 50 -0.82 9.07 28.19
N PHE A 51 -1.90 8.32 28.37
CA PHE A 51 -3.11 8.76 29.07
C PHE A 51 -3.20 8.25 30.51
N GLY A 52 -2.27 7.42 30.97
CA GLY A 52 -2.26 6.85 32.32
C GLY A 52 -3.28 5.72 32.52
N LEU A 53 -3.71 5.05 31.45
CA LEU A 53 -4.81 4.09 31.43
C LEU A 53 -4.29 2.63 31.33
N ASP A 54 -4.96 1.69 32.00
CA ASP A 54 -4.75 0.25 31.82
C ASP A 54 -5.70 -0.32 30.76
N LEU A 55 -5.20 -0.45 29.53
CA LEU A 55 -6.03 -0.65 28.33
C LEU A 55 -5.86 -2.02 27.65
N GLN A 56 -5.20 -2.98 28.29
CA GLN A 56 -4.68 -4.16 27.60
C GLN A 56 -5.73 -5.12 26.99
N THR A 57 -6.99 -5.04 27.42
CA THR A 57 -8.03 -6.03 27.05
C THR A 57 -9.11 -5.52 26.08
N GLU A 58 -9.32 -4.21 25.92
CA GLU A 58 -10.53 -3.70 25.26
C GLU A 58 -10.43 -3.43 23.75
N VAL A 59 -9.24 -3.28 23.16
CA VAL A 59 -9.10 -2.87 21.73
C VAL A 59 -9.35 -4.00 20.72
N ARG A 60 -9.68 -5.20 21.19
CA ARG A 60 -10.12 -6.27 20.29
C ARG A 60 -11.56 -6.11 19.81
N ASP A 61 -12.26 -5.07 20.25
CA ASP A 61 -13.61 -4.76 19.76
C ASP A 61 -13.57 -4.43 18.25
N PRO A 62 -14.22 -5.26 17.39
CA PRO A 62 -14.31 -5.00 15.95
C PRO A 62 -14.96 -3.66 15.59
N ALA A 63 -15.71 -3.05 16.52
CA ALA A 63 -16.29 -1.72 16.34
C ALA A 63 -15.24 -0.59 16.35
N ILE A 64 -14.03 -0.84 16.85
CA ILE A 64 -12.93 0.13 16.83
C ILE A 64 -12.11 -0.09 15.56
N SER A 65 -12.51 0.61 14.51
CA SER A 65 -11.95 0.44 13.17
C SER A 65 -11.18 1.67 12.69
N THR A 66 -11.54 2.87 13.14
CA THR A 66 -10.95 4.15 12.70
C THR A 66 -10.15 4.85 13.80
N ILE A 67 -9.32 5.83 13.43
CA ILE A 67 -8.64 6.70 14.41
C ILE A 67 -9.65 7.43 15.31
N ARG A 68 -10.78 7.87 14.77
CA ARG A 68 -11.86 8.48 15.53
C ARG A 68 -12.43 7.53 16.57
N ASP A 69 -12.64 6.26 16.22
CA ASP A 69 -13.14 5.26 17.17
C ASP A 69 -12.16 5.07 18.33
N VAL A 70 -10.85 5.05 18.02
CA VAL A 70 -9.79 4.98 19.04
C VAL A 70 -9.86 6.22 19.96
N ALA A 71 -9.99 7.42 19.40
CA ALA A 71 -10.11 8.64 20.19
C ALA A 71 -11.36 8.63 21.08
N ALA A 72 -12.52 8.26 20.53
CA ALA A 72 -13.76 8.13 21.28
C ALA A 72 -13.67 7.06 22.38
N TRP A 73 -12.92 5.98 22.14
CA TRP A 73 -12.68 4.95 23.13
C TRP A 73 -11.76 5.43 24.27
N VAL A 74 -10.70 6.16 23.96
CA VAL A 74 -9.85 6.82 24.98
C VAL A 74 -10.67 7.81 25.80
N ASP A 75 -11.52 8.63 25.17
CA ASP A 75 -12.39 9.59 25.88
C ASP A 75 -13.34 8.89 26.86
N ARG A 76 -13.93 7.75 26.48
CA ARG A 76 -14.77 6.96 27.38
C ARG A 76 -13.99 6.50 28.62
N HIS A 77 -12.73 6.09 28.46
CA HIS A 77 -11.90 5.63 29.58
C HIS A 77 -11.49 6.76 30.51
N LEU A 78 -11.11 7.91 29.96
CA LEU A 78 -10.80 9.10 30.74
C LEU A 78 -12.01 9.57 31.58
N GLN A 79 -13.22 9.42 31.04
CA GLN A 79 -14.48 9.72 31.76
C GLN A 79 -14.78 8.69 32.86
N ILE A 80 -14.44 7.41 32.66
CA ILE A 80 -14.64 6.34 33.66
C ILE A 80 -13.69 6.50 34.85
N GLU A 81 -12.41 6.81 34.63
CA GLU A 81 -11.46 7.03 35.74
C GLU A 81 -11.76 8.30 36.55
N THR A 82 -12.37 9.31 35.93
CA THR A 82 -12.78 10.54 36.62
C THR A 82 -14.09 10.39 37.40
N THR A 83 -14.83 9.26 37.29
CA THR A 83 -16.12 9.07 37.95
C THR A 83 -16.30 7.70 38.64
N LYS A 84 -15.81 7.58 39.89
CA LYS A 84 -16.41 6.66 40.89
C LYS A 84 -17.69 7.31 41.49
N PRO A 85 -18.77 6.56 41.82
CA PRO A 85 -20.12 6.96 41.40
C PRO A 85 -21.02 7.59 42.49
N ILE A 86 -22.01 8.40 42.06
CA ILE A 86 -23.38 8.47 42.61
C ILE A 86 -24.41 8.54 41.46
N LYS A 87 -25.52 7.80 41.63
CA LYS A 87 -26.62 7.47 40.68
C LYS A 87 -27.60 8.61 40.34
N GLN A 88 -28.29 8.39 39.20
CA GLN A 88 -29.74 8.57 38.85
C GLN A 88 -29.95 9.42 37.59
N GLU A 89 -30.42 8.85 36.46
CA GLU A 89 -31.78 8.47 36.01
C GLU A 89 -32.40 9.47 34.98
N THR A 90 -32.56 8.96 33.75
CA THR A 90 -33.59 9.22 32.70
C THR A 90 -33.90 10.63 32.17
N SER A 91 -33.88 10.81 30.82
CA SER A 91 -35.08 11.01 29.95
C SER A 91 -34.80 11.62 28.55
N THR A 92 -35.25 10.89 27.50
CA THR A 92 -35.90 11.27 26.20
C THR A 92 -35.31 12.24 25.13
N SER A 93 -35.44 11.79 23.86
CA SER A 93 -35.21 12.35 22.48
C SER A 93 -36.10 13.57 22.09
N PRO A 94 -36.12 14.17 20.84
CA PRO A 94 -35.53 13.74 19.53
C PRO A 94 -35.09 14.81 18.45
N LEU A 95 -34.54 14.31 17.32
CA LEU A 95 -34.74 14.64 15.87
C LEU A 95 -34.05 15.82 15.09
N LEU A 96 -33.54 15.45 13.89
CA LEU A 96 -33.37 16.18 12.59
C LEU A 96 -32.30 17.30 12.49
N THR A 97 -31.49 17.52 11.43
CA THR A 97 -31.75 17.48 9.96
C THR A 97 -30.43 17.56 9.13
N THR A 98 -30.38 16.80 8.03
CA THR A 98 -29.78 17.04 6.66
C THR A 98 -28.64 18.04 6.38
N GLY A 99 -27.55 17.54 5.76
CA GLY A 99 -27.27 17.71 4.30
C GLY A 99 -26.21 18.71 3.80
N LYS A 100 -25.16 18.20 3.11
CA LYS A 100 -24.61 18.59 1.76
C LYS A 100 -23.10 18.22 1.65
N SER A 101 -22.74 17.25 0.81
CA SER A 101 -22.28 17.37 -0.60
C SER A 101 -20.88 17.99 -0.77
N ILE A 102 -19.87 17.15 -1.03
CA ILE A 102 -18.53 17.55 -1.46
C ILE A 102 -18.41 17.30 -2.96
N GLN A 103 -18.08 18.36 -3.70
CA GLN A 103 -17.79 18.34 -5.13
C GLN A 103 -16.40 17.78 -5.41
N GLN A 104 -16.32 16.92 -6.42
CA GLN A 104 -15.08 16.42 -7.02
C GLN A 104 -14.38 17.50 -7.86
N SER A 105 -13.05 17.50 -7.89
CA SER A 105 -12.28 18.21 -8.91
C SER A 105 -11.20 17.32 -9.54
N HIS A 106 -11.53 16.91 -10.78
CA HIS A 106 -10.76 16.60 -11.99
C HIS A 106 -9.22 16.41 -11.94
N ALA A 107 -8.79 15.25 -12.47
CA ALA A 107 -7.41 14.94 -12.85
C ALA A 107 -7.15 15.29 -14.33
N ASP A 108 -6.05 15.99 -14.60
CA ASP A 108 -5.63 16.38 -15.95
C ASP A 108 -5.18 15.18 -16.81
N ALA A 109 -5.67 15.17 -18.06
CA ALA A 109 -5.34 14.17 -19.07
C ALA A 109 -3.95 14.41 -19.68
N LEU A 110 -3.20 13.33 -19.91
CA LEU A 110 -1.89 13.37 -20.58
C LEU A 110 -2.07 13.67 -22.09
N PRO A 111 -1.14 14.40 -22.72
CA PRO A 111 -1.23 14.79 -24.12
C PRO A 111 -1.09 13.61 -25.10
N ALA A 112 -1.65 13.80 -26.30
CA ALA A 112 -1.83 12.79 -27.35
C ALA A 112 -0.53 12.24 -27.97
N ARG A 113 -0.66 11.01 -28.49
CA ARG A 113 0.41 10.10 -28.94
C ARG A 113 1.22 10.62 -30.14
N PRO A 114 2.56 10.70 -30.07
CA PRO A 114 3.40 10.76 -31.26
C PRO A 114 3.54 9.36 -31.90
N HIS A 115 3.77 9.34 -33.22
CA HIS A 115 3.94 8.12 -34.02
C HIS A 115 5.06 7.23 -33.45
N LEU A 116 4.82 5.91 -33.47
CA LEU A 116 5.72 4.86 -32.95
C LEU A 116 7.11 4.97 -33.63
N ARG A 117 8.04 5.70 -33.02
CA ARG A 117 9.46 5.61 -33.34
C ARG A 117 10.02 4.42 -32.59
N VAL A 118 10.61 3.48 -33.33
CA VAL A 118 11.51 2.48 -32.75
C VAL A 118 12.58 3.25 -31.99
N ALA A 119 12.59 3.10 -30.65
CA ALA A 119 13.54 3.81 -29.81
C ALA A 119 14.97 3.44 -30.23
N PRO A 120 15.88 4.42 -30.38
CA PRO A 120 17.28 4.12 -30.63
C PRO A 120 17.85 3.28 -29.48
N GLU A 121 18.78 2.37 -29.78
CA GLU A 121 19.47 1.50 -28.81
C GLU A 121 20.38 2.28 -27.84
N ASN A 122 19.85 3.23 -27.08
CA ASN A 122 20.54 3.78 -25.92
C ASN A 122 20.28 2.87 -24.72
N ARG A 123 20.86 1.66 -24.76
CA ARG A 123 20.84 0.74 -23.62
C ARG A 123 21.81 1.30 -22.58
N ARG A 124 21.32 2.14 -21.66
CA ARG A 124 22.10 2.57 -20.48
C ARG A 124 22.71 1.33 -19.82
N ALA A 125 23.94 1.47 -19.32
CA ALA A 125 24.61 0.40 -18.59
C ALA A 125 23.66 -0.14 -17.49
N ARG A 126 23.68 -1.46 -17.22
CA ARG A 126 22.77 -2.09 -16.25
C ARG A 126 23.06 -1.72 -14.79
N HIS A 127 24.09 -0.93 -14.56
CA HIS A 127 24.46 -0.37 -13.26
C HIS A 127 23.95 1.09 -13.24
N ASP A 128 23.37 1.55 -12.12
CA ASP A 128 22.76 2.90 -11.97
C ASP A 128 21.31 3.06 -12.49
N ARG A 129 20.47 2.03 -12.31
CA ARG A 129 19.01 2.14 -12.53
C ARG A 129 18.29 2.32 -11.21
N VAL A 130 17.24 3.14 -11.22
CA VAL A 130 16.31 3.26 -10.10
C VAL A 130 15.14 2.30 -10.32
N VAL A 131 14.98 1.31 -9.45
CA VAL A 131 13.97 0.26 -9.59
C VAL A 131 13.01 0.26 -8.42
N PHE A 132 11.73 0.45 -8.69
CA PHE A 132 10.67 0.38 -7.68
C PHE A 132 10.00 -0.99 -7.67
N ILE A 133 9.95 -1.63 -6.51
CA ILE A 133 9.34 -2.96 -6.34
C ILE A 133 8.22 -2.83 -5.29
N THR A 134 6.99 -3.06 -5.73
CA THR A 134 5.82 -3.04 -4.84
C THR A 134 5.76 -4.30 -4.00
N GLY A 135 5.40 -4.20 -2.72
CA GLY A 135 5.27 -5.37 -1.82
C GLY A 135 6.57 -6.16 -1.62
N SER A 136 7.72 -5.49 -1.58
CA SER A 136 9.05 -6.09 -1.53
C SER A 136 9.68 -6.16 -0.14
N GLY A 137 8.92 -5.95 0.94
CA GLY A 137 9.44 -6.07 2.30
C GLY A 137 9.73 -7.50 2.76
N ARG A 138 9.20 -8.52 2.06
CA ARG A 138 9.43 -9.94 2.38
C ARG A 138 9.27 -10.84 1.14
N GLY A 139 9.58 -12.13 1.31
CA GLY A 139 9.34 -13.17 0.31
C GLY A 139 9.97 -12.88 -1.05
N LEU A 140 9.24 -13.19 -2.13
CA LEU A 140 9.75 -13.05 -3.51
C LEU A 140 10.19 -11.62 -3.84
N GLY A 141 9.43 -10.61 -3.40
CA GLY A 141 9.77 -9.21 -3.65
C GLY A 141 11.10 -8.79 -3.01
N LYS A 142 11.38 -9.26 -1.79
CA LYS A 142 12.68 -9.09 -1.11
C LYS A 142 13.80 -9.79 -1.88
N SER A 143 13.60 -11.02 -2.33
CA SER A 143 14.61 -11.73 -3.13
C SER A 143 14.94 -11.01 -4.44
N ILE A 144 13.92 -10.46 -5.12
CA ILE A 144 14.12 -9.63 -6.33
C ILE A 144 14.90 -8.36 -5.98
N ALA A 145 14.54 -7.69 -4.88
CA ALA A 145 15.20 -6.48 -4.41
C ALA A 145 16.70 -6.71 -4.15
N CYS A 146 17.04 -7.72 -3.34
CA CYS A 146 18.43 -8.08 -3.06
C CYS A 146 19.19 -8.43 -4.34
N SER A 147 18.56 -9.16 -5.27
CA SER A 147 19.20 -9.59 -6.53
C SER A 147 19.49 -8.43 -7.48
N LEU A 148 18.65 -7.39 -7.50
CA LEU A 148 18.87 -6.19 -8.32
C LEU A 148 19.90 -5.27 -7.67
N ALA A 149 19.82 -5.07 -6.35
CA ALA A 149 20.80 -4.27 -5.63
C ALA A 149 22.22 -4.85 -5.73
N ALA A 150 22.37 -6.18 -5.65
CA ALA A 150 23.66 -6.86 -5.86
C ALA A 150 24.23 -6.68 -7.28
N ARG A 151 23.40 -6.27 -8.25
CA ARG A 151 23.82 -5.90 -9.61
C ARG A 151 24.10 -4.41 -9.75
N GLY A 152 24.02 -3.61 -8.69
CA GLY A 152 24.28 -2.17 -8.71
C GLY A 152 23.08 -1.33 -9.17
N ASP A 153 21.86 -1.84 -9.05
CA ASP A 153 20.64 -1.03 -9.16
C ASP A 153 20.34 -0.37 -7.80
N THR A 154 19.85 0.87 -7.79
CA THR A 154 19.26 1.49 -6.60
C THR A 154 17.82 1.00 -6.47
N VAL A 155 17.49 0.33 -5.37
CA VAL A 155 16.19 -0.35 -5.20
C VAL A 155 15.28 0.40 -4.23
N ILE A 156 14.09 0.76 -4.69
CA ILE A 156 13.03 1.29 -3.84
C ILE A 156 12.17 0.11 -3.38
N VAL A 157 12.21 -0.15 -2.08
CA VAL A 157 11.49 -1.22 -1.40
C VAL A 157 10.16 -0.69 -0.89
N ASN A 158 9.04 -1.34 -1.20
CA ASN A 158 7.74 -0.97 -0.65
C ASN A 158 7.12 -2.03 0.27
N SER A 159 6.49 -1.57 1.34
CA SER A 159 5.66 -2.38 2.23
C SER A 159 4.48 -1.56 2.75
N PHE A 160 3.38 -2.24 3.07
CA PHE A 160 2.19 -1.61 3.67
C PHE A 160 1.96 -2.10 5.10
N HIS A 161 1.46 -3.33 5.28
CA HIS A 161 1.12 -3.87 6.59
C HIS A 161 2.30 -3.98 7.56
N SER A 162 3.51 -4.23 7.05
CA SER A 162 4.69 -4.46 7.88
C SER A 162 5.85 -3.57 7.43
N ARG A 163 5.81 -2.32 7.87
CA ARG A 163 6.89 -1.33 7.64
C ARG A 163 8.24 -1.86 8.10
N ASP A 164 8.29 -2.48 9.28
CA ASP A 164 9.51 -3.04 9.86
C ASP A 164 10.18 -4.07 8.94
N GLU A 165 9.41 -4.85 8.16
CA GLU A 165 9.97 -5.82 7.20
C GLU A 165 10.58 -5.12 5.98
N GLY A 166 9.93 -4.05 5.51
CA GLY A 166 10.46 -3.21 4.45
C GLY A 166 11.78 -2.53 4.83
N GLU A 167 11.84 -1.99 6.05
CA GLU A 167 13.06 -1.38 6.61
C GLU A 167 14.18 -2.43 6.76
N ARG A 168 13.88 -3.62 7.30
CA ARG A 168 14.82 -4.74 7.39
C ARG A 168 15.35 -5.20 6.02
N THR A 169 14.52 -5.14 4.98
CA THR A 169 14.98 -5.46 3.62
C THR A 169 15.97 -4.41 3.11
N VAL A 170 15.73 -3.12 3.39
CA VAL A 170 16.69 -2.05 3.06
C VAL A 170 18.00 -2.24 3.81
N GLU A 171 17.95 -2.49 5.12
CA GLU A 171 19.12 -2.77 5.96
C GLU A 171 19.95 -3.92 5.37
N SER A 172 19.31 -5.05 5.09
CA SER A 172 19.98 -6.21 4.50
C SER A 172 20.65 -5.89 3.16
N ILE A 173 20.01 -5.09 2.29
CA ILE A 173 20.62 -4.65 1.03
C ILE A 173 21.86 -3.78 1.28
N THR A 174 21.75 -2.81 2.20
CA THR A 174 22.84 -1.88 2.51
C THR A 174 24.04 -2.57 3.17
N GLU A 175 23.81 -3.55 4.04
CA GLU A 175 24.86 -4.36 4.66
C GLU A 175 25.67 -5.16 3.62
N HIS A 176 25.05 -5.50 2.48
CA HIS A 176 25.71 -6.19 1.37
C HIS A 176 26.27 -5.21 0.31
N GLY A 177 26.36 -3.93 0.64
CA GLY A 177 26.96 -2.89 -0.21
C GLY A 177 26.06 -2.41 -1.36
N GLY A 178 24.77 -2.77 -1.35
CA GLY A 178 23.79 -2.26 -2.30
C GLY A 178 23.13 -0.96 -1.84
N GLU A 179 22.41 -0.30 -2.74
CA GLU A 179 21.64 0.91 -2.41
C GLU A 179 20.15 0.59 -2.39
N ALA A 180 19.47 0.94 -1.29
CA ALA A 180 18.03 0.81 -1.19
C ALA A 180 17.37 1.94 -0.38
N PHE A 181 16.10 2.18 -0.68
CA PHE A 181 15.26 3.16 0.02
C PHE A 181 13.89 2.56 0.31
N HIS A 182 13.34 2.82 1.50
CA HIS A 182 12.02 2.31 1.87
C HIS A 182 10.92 3.32 1.57
N LEU A 183 9.82 2.84 0.98
CA LEU A 183 8.57 3.57 0.83
C LEU A 183 7.42 2.80 1.45
N TRP A 184 6.82 3.39 2.48
CA TRP A 184 5.58 2.89 3.04
C TRP A 184 4.37 3.35 2.21
N GLY A 185 3.43 2.44 1.97
CA GLY A 185 2.16 2.76 1.32
C GLY A 185 1.48 1.56 0.68
N SER A 186 0.16 1.63 0.54
CA SER A 186 -0.64 0.61 -0.13
C SER A 186 -0.82 0.96 -1.60
N VAL A 187 -0.57 -0.01 -2.49
CA VAL A 187 -0.89 0.18 -3.91
C VAL A 187 -2.40 0.17 -4.17
N ALA A 188 -3.21 -0.30 -3.23
CA ALA A 188 -4.67 -0.30 -3.31
C ALA A 188 -5.30 1.08 -3.01
N ASN A 189 -4.52 2.02 -2.46
CA ASN A 189 -4.96 3.35 -2.06
C ASN A 189 -4.31 4.41 -2.97
N ALA A 190 -5.13 5.21 -3.67
CA ALA A 190 -4.64 6.17 -4.65
C ALA A 190 -3.77 7.28 -4.04
N ASP A 191 -4.14 7.76 -2.84
CA ASP A 191 -3.39 8.81 -2.14
C ASP A 191 -2.01 8.29 -1.71
N HIS A 192 -1.95 7.02 -1.28
CA HIS A 192 -0.68 6.35 -0.98
C HIS A 192 0.18 6.20 -2.24
N VAL A 193 -0.41 5.83 -3.39
CA VAL A 193 0.32 5.76 -4.66
C VAL A 193 0.88 7.13 -5.02
N ASP A 194 0.08 8.19 -4.94
CA ASP A 194 0.52 9.54 -5.29
C ASP A 194 1.63 10.03 -4.34
N ALA A 195 1.52 9.76 -3.03
CA ALA A 195 2.56 10.08 -2.05
C ALA A 195 3.87 9.31 -2.31
N MET A 196 3.80 8.01 -2.63
CA MET A 196 4.98 7.20 -2.96
C MET A 196 5.68 7.74 -4.21
N PHE A 197 4.95 8.00 -5.29
CA PHE A 197 5.56 8.47 -6.53
C PHE A 197 6.06 9.93 -6.45
N SER A 198 5.46 10.76 -5.60
CA SER A 198 5.97 12.10 -5.30
C SER A 198 7.34 12.02 -4.63
N GLN A 199 7.52 11.13 -3.64
CA GLN A 199 8.82 10.90 -3.01
C GLN A 199 9.87 10.33 -3.98
N ILE A 200 9.47 9.45 -4.91
CA ILE A 200 10.38 8.95 -5.96
C ILE A 200 10.85 10.11 -6.84
N GLN A 201 9.92 10.97 -7.27
CA GLN A 201 10.23 12.14 -8.08
C GLN A 201 11.14 13.12 -7.34
N GLU A 202 10.85 13.44 -6.09
CA GLU A 202 11.66 14.36 -5.28
C GLU A 202 13.08 13.84 -5.04
N ARG A 203 13.22 12.54 -4.77
CA ARG A 203 14.51 11.94 -4.40
C ARG A 203 15.38 11.60 -5.60
N PHE A 204 14.79 11.08 -6.67
CA PHE A 204 15.54 10.53 -7.81
C PHE A 204 15.28 11.28 -9.11
N GLY A 205 14.14 11.97 -9.25
CA GLY A 205 13.73 12.66 -10.48
C GLY A 205 13.47 11.74 -11.68
N ARG A 206 13.55 10.42 -11.49
CA ARG A 206 13.43 9.40 -12.53
C ARG A 206 12.99 8.06 -11.95
N LEU A 207 12.52 7.18 -12.82
CA LEU A 207 12.33 5.76 -12.53
C LEU A 207 12.66 4.95 -13.78
N ASP A 208 13.51 3.93 -13.66
CA ASP A 208 13.94 3.10 -14.79
C ASP A 208 13.12 1.81 -14.91
N ALA A 209 12.73 1.23 -13.78
CA ALA A 209 11.87 0.06 -13.77
C ALA A 209 10.86 0.06 -12.62
N LEU A 210 9.67 -0.50 -12.89
CA LEU A 210 8.66 -0.84 -11.90
C LEU A 210 8.42 -2.35 -11.94
N ILE A 211 8.44 -3.00 -10.78
CA ILE A 211 8.04 -4.39 -10.60
C ILE A 211 6.76 -4.41 -9.76
N CYS A 212 5.65 -4.73 -10.44
CA CYS A 212 4.35 -4.94 -9.81
C CYS A 212 4.32 -6.34 -9.19
N ASN A 213 4.79 -6.44 -7.95
CA ASN A 213 4.87 -7.66 -7.15
C ASN A 213 3.84 -7.69 -6.01
N ALA A 214 3.38 -6.54 -5.52
CA ALA A 214 2.39 -6.49 -4.44
C ALA A 214 1.13 -7.30 -4.81
N SER A 215 0.79 -8.28 -3.99
CA SER A 215 -0.32 -9.19 -4.25
C SER A 215 -1.09 -9.37 -2.95
N ASP A 216 -2.40 -9.33 -3.04
CA ASP A 216 -3.30 -9.59 -1.92
C ASP A 216 -4.53 -10.39 -2.38
N GLY A 217 -5.27 -10.93 -1.43
CA GLY A 217 -6.50 -11.68 -1.63
C GLY A 217 -6.43 -13.08 -1.03
N ARG A 218 -7.56 -13.50 -0.47
CA ARG A 218 -7.71 -14.78 0.23
C ARG A 218 -7.64 -15.96 -0.75
N LEU A 219 -6.90 -17.00 -0.34
CA LEU A 219 -6.96 -18.32 -0.98
C LEU A 219 -8.23 -19.04 -0.54
N GLY A 220 -8.92 -19.67 -1.48
CA GLY A 220 -10.18 -20.37 -1.23
C GLY A 220 -10.90 -20.79 -2.50
N SER A 221 -11.84 -21.72 -2.35
CA SER A 221 -12.79 -22.03 -3.41
C SER A 221 -13.81 -20.88 -3.54
N PHE A 222 -14.49 -20.76 -4.69
CA PHE A 222 -15.46 -19.69 -4.91
C PHE A 222 -16.58 -19.62 -3.85
N LEU A 223 -16.97 -20.75 -3.26
CA LEU A 223 -18.01 -20.78 -2.23
C LEU A 223 -17.50 -20.29 -0.87
N ASP A 224 -16.19 -20.27 -0.65
CA ASP A 224 -15.56 -19.82 0.59
C ASP A 224 -15.12 -18.34 0.55
N LEU A 225 -15.21 -17.72 -0.63
CA LEU A 225 -14.75 -16.35 -0.85
C LEU A 225 -15.90 -15.36 -0.67
N SER A 226 -15.68 -14.37 0.20
CA SER A 226 -16.59 -13.24 0.32
C SER A 226 -16.41 -12.25 -0.83
N ILE A 227 -17.39 -11.36 -1.02
CA ILE A 227 -17.25 -10.24 -1.96
C ILE A 227 -16.11 -9.30 -1.58
N ASP A 228 -15.79 -9.19 -0.30
CA ASP A 228 -14.68 -8.37 0.18
C ASP A 228 -13.33 -9.01 -0.16
N ASP A 229 -13.22 -10.35 -0.05
CA ASP A 229 -12.03 -11.08 -0.50
C ASP A 229 -11.78 -10.90 -1.99
N TRP A 230 -12.86 -10.99 -2.78
CA TRP A 230 -12.83 -10.73 -4.21
C TRP A 230 -12.38 -9.30 -4.51
N SER A 231 -13.00 -8.33 -3.85
CA SER A 231 -12.72 -6.91 -4.07
C SER A 231 -11.29 -6.54 -3.69
N ARG A 232 -10.77 -7.04 -2.55
CA ARG A 232 -9.37 -6.88 -2.14
C ARG A 232 -8.41 -7.42 -3.19
N ALA A 233 -8.67 -8.62 -3.73
CA ALA A 233 -7.84 -9.22 -4.75
C ALA A 233 -7.73 -8.33 -6.00
N PHE A 234 -8.86 -7.82 -6.51
CA PHE A 234 -8.85 -6.91 -7.66
C PHE A 234 -8.22 -5.56 -7.34
N GLN A 235 -8.47 -5.00 -6.16
CA GLN A 235 -7.97 -3.68 -5.81
C GLN A 235 -6.44 -3.64 -5.75
N THR A 236 -5.80 -4.62 -5.10
CA THR A 236 -4.32 -4.65 -5.00
C THR A 236 -3.67 -5.05 -6.33
N ASN A 237 -4.17 -6.11 -6.96
CA ASN A 237 -3.49 -6.73 -8.10
C ASN A 237 -3.83 -6.09 -9.45
N ILE A 238 -4.98 -5.41 -9.59
CA ILE A 238 -5.40 -4.79 -10.85
C ILE A 238 -5.37 -3.28 -10.73
N SER A 239 -6.21 -2.72 -9.85
CA SER A 239 -6.27 -1.25 -9.67
C SER A 239 -4.91 -0.70 -9.25
N GLY A 240 -4.25 -1.35 -8.27
CA GLY A 240 -2.93 -0.92 -7.80
C GLY A 240 -1.84 -1.03 -8.86
N HIS A 241 -1.81 -2.13 -9.62
CA HIS A 241 -0.85 -2.29 -10.73
C HIS A 241 -1.06 -1.22 -11.80
N TYR A 242 -2.30 -0.97 -12.19
CA TYR A 242 -2.66 0.06 -13.16
C TYR A 242 -2.23 1.45 -12.69
N GLN A 243 -2.56 1.82 -11.46
CA GLN A 243 -2.21 3.14 -10.93
C GLN A 243 -0.68 3.33 -10.85
N CYS A 244 0.05 2.35 -10.30
CA CYS A 244 1.50 2.41 -10.25
C CYS A 244 2.13 2.47 -11.65
N ALA A 245 1.62 1.71 -12.62
CA ALA A 245 2.12 1.72 -13.99
C ALA A 245 2.00 3.10 -14.64
N LEU A 246 0.89 3.81 -14.44
CA LEU A 246 0.70 5.15 -15.00
C LEU A 246 1.65 6.18 -14.40
N ARG A 247 1.85 6.17 -13.06
CA ARG A 247 2.79 7.09 -12.42
C ARG A 247 4.24 6.75 -12.82
N ALA A 248 4.58 5.46 -12.89
CA ALA A 248 5.90 5.02 -13.36
C ALA A 248 6.17 5.47 -14.80
N ALA A 249 5.21 5.31 -15.71
CA ALA A 249 5.35 5.75 -17.10
C ALA A 249 5.62 7.25 -17.23
N ARG A 250 5.01 8.08 -16.37
CA ARG A 250 5.26 9.53 -16.31
C ARG A 250 6.71 9.86 -15.89
N LEU A 251 7.31 9.05 -15.01
CA LEU A 251 8.71 9.20 -14.60
C LEU A 251 9.72 8.60 -15.61
N MET A 252 9.29 7.59 -16.36
CA MET A 252 10.10 6.92 -17.39
C MET A 252 10.16 7.73 -18.69
N HIS A 253 9.07 8.39 -19.08
CA HIS A 253 8.98 9.08 -20.36
C HIS A 253 10.07 10.15 -20.57
N PRO A 254 10.36 11.06 -19.61
CA PRO A 254 11.39 12.09 -19.78
C PRO A 254 12.80 11.54 -19.97
N ILE A 255 13.10 10.33 -19.48
CA ILE A 255 14.40 9.68 -19.62
C ILE A 255 14.48 8.77 -20.86
N GLY A 256 13.47 8.80 -21.73
CA GLY A 256 13.43 8.05 -22.98
C GLY A 256 12.74 6.68 -22.88
N GLY A 257 12.12 6.38 -21.74
CA GLY A 257 11.38 5.13 -21.51
C GLY A 257 11.86 4.34 -20.31
N GLY A 258 11.38 3.10 -20.20
CA GLY A 258 11.64 2.24 -19.04
C GLY A 258 11.02 0.87 -19.17
N ALA A 259 10.97 0.14 -18.05
CA ALA A 259 10.41 -1.20 -18.00
C ALA A 259 9.39 -1.37 -16.87
N ILE A 260 8.24 -1.92 -17.18
CA ILE A 260 7.26 -2.37 -16.18
C ILE A 260 7.18 -3.90 -16.28
N ILE A 261 7.29 -4.56 -15.13
CA ILE A 261 7.21 -6.01 -15.01
C ILE A 261 6.06 -6.33 -14.08
N THR A 262 5.10 -7.15 -14.54
CA THR A 262 4.01 -7.67 -13.72
C THR A 262 4.27 -9.13 -13.36
N LEU A 263 3.78 -9.57 -12.20
CA LEU A 263 3.89 -10.96 -11.76
C LEU A 263 2.54 -11.68 -11.86
N SER A 264 2.52 -12.76 -12.65
CA SER A 264 1.42 -13.71 -12.77
C SER A 264 1.83 -15.07 -12.21
N ALA A 265 0.91 -16.02 -12.18
CA ALA A 265 1.12 -17.38 -11.74
C ALA A 265 0.42 -18.37 -12.67
N VAL A 266 0.83 -19.63 -12.65
CA VAL A 266 0.23 -20.72 -13.45
C VAL A 266 -1.30 -20.82 -13.37
N GLY A 267 -1.89 -20.36 -12.25
CA GLY A 267 -3.35 -20.28 -12.07
C GLY A 267 -4.08 -19.33 -13.03
N ALA A 268 -3.36 -18.49 -13.78
CA ALA A 268 -3.91 -17.64 -14.82
C ALA A 268 -4.30 -18.41 -16.10
N HIS A 269 -3.63 -19.54 -16.36
CA HIS A 269 -3.83 -20.35 -17.57
C HIS A 269 -4.59 -21.64 -17.31
N HIS A 270 -4.48 -22.16 -16.08
CA HIS A 270 -5.07 -23.42 -15.68
C HIS A 270 -5.84 -23.24 -14.38
N HIS A 271 -6.94 -23.97 -14.24
CA HIS A 271 -7.62 -24.09 -12.96
C HIS A 271 -6.69 -24.75 -11.94
N VAL A 272 -6.59 -24.16 -10.76
CA VAL A 272 -5.86 -24.70 -9.61
C VAL A 272 -6.81 -24.64 -8.41
N ASP A 273 -7.03 -25.78 -7.77
CA ASP A 273 -7.92 -25.87 -6.63
C ASP A 273 -7.50 -24.91 -5.51
N GLY A 274 -8.48 -24.18 -4.95
CA GLY A 274 -8.24 -23.21 -3.88
C GLY A 274 -7.68 -21.85 -4.33
N LEU A 275 -7.46 -21.61 -5.63
CA LEU A 275 -7.03 -20.30 -6.15
C LEU A 275 -8.17 -19.48 -6.74
N GLY A 276 -9.42 -19.60 -6.27
CA GLY A 276 -10.61 -19.02 -6.91
C GLY A 276 -10.44 -17.57 -7.40
N SER A 277 -10.30 -16.60 -6.49
CA SER A 277 -10.06 -15.20 -6.85
C SER A 277 -8.66 -14.97 -7.43
N GLN A 278 -7.63 -15.64 -6.89
CA GLN A 278 -6.23 -15.41 -7.29
C GLN A 278 -5.95 -15.81 -8.74
N GLY A 279 -6.44 -16.96 -9.20
CA GLY A 279 -6.28 -17.41 -10.58
C GLY A 279 -6.91 -16.44 -11.58
N VAL A 280 -8.15 -16.01 -11.30
CA VAL A 280 -8.86 -15.02 -12.13
C VAL A 280 -8.12 -13.69 -12.17
N VAL A 281 -7.67 -13.20 -11.03
CA VAL A 281 -6.94 -11.95 -10.93
C VAL A 281 -5.61 -12.03 -11.66
N LYS A 282 -4.87 -13.14 -11.62
CA LYS A 282 -3.61 -13.27 -12.39
C LYS A 282 -3.86 -13.32 -13.90
N ALA A 283 -4.95 -13.92 -14.36
CA ALA A 283 -5.36 -13.80 -15.77
C ALA A 283 -5.70 -12.34 -16.16
N ALA A 284 -6.34 -11.59 -15.25
CA ALA A 284 -6.60 -10.17 -15.45
C ALA A 284 -5.30 -9.33 -15.47
N VAL A 285 -4.29 -9.66 -14.63
CA VAL A 285 -2.95 -9.04 -14.67
C VAL A 285 -2.29 -9.23 -16.03
N GLU A 286 -2.37 -10.43 -16.62
CA GLU A 286 -1.81 -10.69 -17.95
C GLU A 286 -2.52 -9.91 -19.06
N SER A 287 -3.85 -9.78 -18.97
CA SER A 287 -4.60 -8.91 -19.88
C SER A 287 -4.17 -7.46 -19.73
N LEU A 288 -4.16 -6.93 -18.51
CA LEU A 288 -3.71 -5.56 -18.20
C LEU A 288 -2.30 -5.30 -18.75
N THR A 289 -1.39 -6.26 -18.60
CA THR A 289 -0.02 -6.17 -19.13
C THR A 289 -0.01 -5.93 -20.64
N LYS A 290 -0.83 -6.66 -21.41
CA LYS A 290 -0.89 -6.53 -22.87
C LYS A 290 -1.37 -5.13 -23.29
N TYR A 291 -2.41 -4.62 -22.63
CA TYR A 291 -2.93 -3.28 -22.90
C TYR A 291 -1.92 -2.20 -22.54
N LEU A 292 -1.32 -2.28 -21.33
CA LEU A 292 -0.27 -1.35 -20.93
C LEU A 292 0.94 -1.39 -21.88
N ALA A 293 1.33 -2.56 -22.39
CA ALA A 293 2.44 -2.69 -23.33
C ALA A 293 2.19 -1.91 -24.63
N VAL A 294 0.99 -2.04 -25.21
CA VAL A 294 0.64 -1.36 -26.46
C VAL A 294 0.47 0.13 -26.24
N GLU A 295 -0.23 0.53 -25.17
CA GLU A 295 -0.55 1.93 -24.92
C GLU A 295 0.64 2.75 -24.45
N LEU A 296 1.55 2.15 -23.67
CA LEU A 296 2.73 2.83 -23.15
C LEU A 296 3.94 2.78 -24.10
N ALA A 297 3.85 2.04 -25.22
CA ALA A 297 4.93 1.96 -26.21
C ALA A 297 5.32 3.33 -26.80
N ALA A 298 4.34 4.21 -27.03
CA ALA A 298 4.59 5.57 -27.53
C ALA A 298 5.41 6.43 -26.55
N TYR A 299 5.48 6.03 -25.27
CA TYR A 299 6.26 6.70 -24.23
C TYR A 299 7.63 6.02 -24.00
N GLY A 300 8.01 5.04 -24.83
CA GLY A 300 9.26 4.28 -24.69
C GLY A 300 9.22 3.22 -23.57
N VAL A 301 8.05 2.94 -22.99
CA VAL A 301 7.91 2.01 -21.87
C VAL A 301 7.58 0.62 -22.37
N ARG A 302 8.37 -0.37 -21.96
CA ARG A 302 8.11 -1.79 -22.25
C ARG A 302 7.38 -2.41 -21.06
N VAL A 303 6.33 -3.17 -21.32
CA VAL A 303 5.57 -3.86 -20.27
C VAL A 303 5.54 -5.35 -20.56
N ASN A 304 5.99 -6.17 -19.62
CA ASN A 304 6.03 -7.63 -19.75
C ASN A 304 5.54 -8.31 -18.47
N CYS A 305 5.00 -9.52 -18.62
CA CYS A 305 4.56 -10.34 -17.49
C CYS A 305 5.52 -11.50 -17.29
N VAL A 306 5.88 -11.78 -16.04
CA VAL A 306 6.57 -13.01 -15.63
C VAL A 306 5.54 -13.93 -15.00
N VAL A 307 5.35 -15.11 -15.59
CA VAL A 307 4.46 -16.16 -15.06
C VAL A 307 5.29 -17.14 -14.25
N GLY A 308 5.11 -17.13 -12.94
CA GLY A 308 5.80 -18.05 -12.03
C GLY A 308 5.06 -19.37 -11.85
N GLY A 309 5.81 -20.46 -11.69
CA GLY A 309 5.32 -21.68 -11.04
C GLY A 309 5.20 -21.51 -9.52
N PRO A 310 4.86 -22.58 -8.78
CA PRO A 310 4.98 -22.58 -7.33
C PRO A 310 6.42 -22.25 -6.91
N VAL A 311 6.57 -21.27 -6.01
CA VAL A 311 7.86 -20.87 -5.44
C VAL A 311 7.79 -21.11 -3.94
N TYR A 312 8.81 -21.75 -3.37
CA TYR A 312 8.94 -21.86 -1.93
C TYR A 312 9.21 -20.46 -1.36
N GLY A 313 8.31 -19.98 -0.50
CA GLY A 313 8.51 -18.77 0.29
C GLY A 313 9.42 -19.03 1.49
N GLU A 314 9.85 -17.95 2.14
CA GLU A 314 10.36 -18.00 3.53
C GLU A 314 9.26 -18.49 4.49
#